data_AF-A0A7W1DDX2-F1
#
_entry.id   AF-A0A7W1DDX2-F1
#
_cell.length_a   1.000
_cell.length_b   1.000
_cell.length_c   1.000
_cell.angle_alpha   90.00
_cell.angle_beta   90.00
_cell.angle_gamma   90.00
#
_symmetry.space_group_name_H-M   'P 1'
#
loop_
_entity.id
_entity.type
_entity.pdbx_description
1 polymer ?
#
loop_
_entity_poly.entity_id
_entity_poly.type
_entity_poly.pdbx_seq_one_letter_code
_entity_poly.pdbx_strand_id
1 'polypeptide(L)'
;MNKTLFEMEEHETIQSKKDMILSLFNSGTKEIETIAAISGAKPSYVGSVLQKEGLIDNYFDLYTSTAHPMNIYSKHFQGKLGFKDVFTARQSMRNLEQSYNYFATQQDRAGQHHTLEM
;
A
#
# COMPACT_ATOMS: atom_id res chain seq x y z
N MET A 1 54.55 13.38 -6.22
CA MET A 1 53.28 13.94 -6.74
C MET A 1 52.64 12.92 -7.67
N ASN A 2 51.30 12.96 -7.76
CA ASN A 2 50.37 12.02 -8.40
C ASN A 2 49.77 10.99 -7.44
N LYS A 3 48.86 11.51 -6.60
CA LYS A 3 47.96 10.76 -5.73
C LYS A 3 46.52 11.20 -6.04
N THR A 4 46.17 11.34 -7.32
CA THR A 4 44.97 12.08 -7.77
C THR A 4 44.24 11.42 -8.94
N LEU A 5 44.26 10.09 -9.04
CA LEU A 5 43.54 9.35 -10.09
C LEU A 5 42.87 8.05 -9.61
N PHE A 6 42.94 7.73 -8.31
CA PHE A 6 42.33 6.51 -7.75
C PHE A 6 41.15 6.78 -6.81
N GLU A 7 40.65 8.02 -6.78
CA GLU A 7 39.33 8.33 -6.27
C GLU A 7 38.36 8.36 -7.46
N MET A 8 38.33 7.27 -8.22
CA MET A 8 37.10 6.93 -8.93
C MET A 8 36.15 6.52 -7.82
N GLU A 9 35.32 7.48 -7.41
CA GLU A 9 34.21 7.30 -6.48
C GLU A 9 33.31 6.19 -7.00
N GLU A 10 33.64 4.95 -6.68
CA GLU A 10 32.74 3.81 -6.70
C GLU A 10 31.82 3.94 -5.47
N HIS A 11 31.16 5.10 -5.36
CA HIS A 11 29.84 5.12 -4.77
C HIS A 11 28.92 4.56 -5.85
N GLU A 12 28.92 3.23 -6.02
CA GLU A 12 27.68 2.53 -6.30
C GLU A 12 26.75 2.93 -5.17
N THR A 13 26.03 4.02 -5.37
CA THR A 13 24.95 4.44 -4.49
C THR A 13 24.06 3.21 -4.40
N ILE A 14 24.00 2.55 -3.24
CA ILE A 14 23.09 1.45 -3.02
C ILE A 14 21.72 1.98 -3.42
N GLN A 15 21.26 1.62 -4.63
CA GLN A 15 20.05 2.19 -5.17
C GLN A 15 18.94 1.69 -4.26
N SER A 16 18.26 2.61 -3.57
CA SER A 16 17.26 2.20 -2.62
C SER A 16 16.14 1.47 -3.37
N LYS A 17 15.43 0.57 -2.68
CA LYS A 17 14.26 -0.09 -3.30
C LYS A 17 13.27 0.93 -3.86
N LYS A 18 13.12 2.09 -3.20
CA LYS A 18 12.32 3.21 -3.69
C LYS A 18 12.82 3.71 -5.05
N ASP A 19 14.11 4.01 -5.17
CA ASP A 19 14.69 4.54 -6.41
C ASP A 19 14.60 3.52 -7.56
N MET A 20 14.75 2.24 -7.27
CA MET A 20 14.55 1.16 -8.24
C MET A 20 13.10 1.08 -8.71
N ILE A 21 12.12 1.15 -7.79
CA ILE A 21 10.69 1.18 -8.11
C ILE A 21 10.37 2.36 -9.04
N LEU A 22 10.85 3.56 -8.71
CA LEU A 22 10.59 4.76 -9.52
C LEU A 22 11.25 4.68 -10.89
N SER A 23 12.47 4.17 -10.97
CA SER A 23 13.18 3.96 -12.24
C SER A 23 12.43 2.97 -13.15
N LEU A 24 12.01 1.82 -12.61
CA LEU A 24 11.24 0.82 -13.36
C LEU A 24 9.90 1.36 -13.86
N PHE A 25 9.21 2.15 -13.03
CA PHE A 25 7.95 2.76 -13.44
C PHE A 25 8.15 3.80 -14.54
N ASN A 26 9.17 4.64 -14.42
CA ASN A 26 9.50 5.67 -15.40
C ASN A 26 10.03 5.10 -16.72
N SER A 27 10.67 3.92 -16.69
CA SER A 27 11.10 3.20 -17.90
C SER A 27 9.97 2.44 -18.62
N GLY A 28 8.75 2.46 -18.07
CA GLY A 28 7.55 1.95 -18.72
C GLY A 28 6.98 0.66 -18.13
N THR A 29 7.59 0.09 -17.08
CA THR A 29 7.00 -1.06 -16.39
C THR A 29 5.89 -0.55 -15.48
N LYS A 30 4.63 -0.72 -15.88
CA LYS A 30 3.47 -0.17 -15.13
C LYS A 30 2.81 -1.17 -14.18
N GLU A 31 2.98 -2.46 -14.43
CA GLU A 31 2.40 -3.52 -13.60
C GLU A 31 3.14 -3.66 -12.26
N ILE A 32 2.40 -3.55 -11.16
CA ILE A 32 2.96 -3.49 -9.80
C ILE A 32 3.65 -4.81 -9.44
N GLU A 33 3.07 -5.94 -9.82
CA GLU A 33 3.58 -7.28 -9.61
C GLU A 33 4.91 -7.47 -10.34
N THR A 34 5.04 -6.92 -11.55
CA THR A 34 6.27 -6.98 -12.33
C THR A 34 7.37 -6.13 -11.68
N ILE A 35 7.05 -4.89 -11.27
CA ILE A 35 8.01 -4.04 -10.54
C ILE A 35 8.43 -4.70 -9.23
N ALA A 36 7.50 -5.33 -8.50
CA ALA A 36 7.77 -6.03 -7.25
C ALA A 36 8.73 -7.21 -7.45
N ALA A 37 8.49 -8.01 -8.49
CA ALA A 37 9.35 -9.15 -8.84
C ALA A 37 10.78 -8.71 -9.18
N ILE A 38 10.95 -7.64 -9.97
CA ILE A 38 12.26 -7.13 -10.38
C ILE A 38 13.00 -6.47 -9.20
N SER A 39 12.30 -5.65 -8.42
CA SER A 39 12.90 -4.89 -7.31
C SER A 39 13.10 -5.69 -6.01
N GLY A 40 12.55 -6.92 -5.94
CA GLY A 40 12.52 -7.72 -4.71
C GLY A 40 11.74 -7.05 -3.57
N ALA A 41 10.79 -6.17 -3.90
CA ALA A 41 9.89 -5.53 -2.95
C ALA A 41 8.57 -6.30 -2.84
N LYS A 42 7.81 -6.09 -1.76
CA LYS A 42 6.41 -6.56 -1.70
C LYS A 42 5.55 -5.69 -2.63
N PRO A 43 4.57 -6.26 -3.36
CA PRO A 43 3.64 -5.47 -4.18
C PRO A 43 3.01 -4.29 -3.43
N SER A 44 2.66 -4.50 -2.15
CA SER A 44 2.12 -3.49 -1.27
C SER A 44 3.02 -2.27 -1.08
N TYR A 45 4.32 -2.52 -0.93
CA TYR A 45 5.31 -1.46 -0.82
C TYR A 45 5.46 -0.72 -2.15
N VAL A 46 5.51 -1.43 -3.28
CA VAL A 46 5.59 -0.84 -4.62
C VAL A 46 4.42 0.12 -4.85
N GLY A 47 3.20 -0.37 -4.68
CA GLY A 47 2.01 0.47 -4.89
C GLY A 47 1.96 1.66 -3.92
N SER A 48 2.39 1.50 -2.66
CA SER A 48 2.48 2.62 -1.71
C SER A 48 3.49 3.69 -2.11
N VAL A 49 4.63 3.30 -2.71
CA VAL A 49 5.64 4.25 -3.21
C VAL A 49 5.08 5.03 -4.39
N LEU A 50 4.51 4.33 -5.38
CA LEU A 50 3.97 4.96 -6.58
C LEU A 50 2.79 5.90 -6.26
N GLN A 51 1.92 5.52 -5.31
CA GLN A 51 0.82 6.35 -4.86
C GLN A 51 1.31 7.61 -4.14
N LYS A 52 2.31 7.50 -3.26
CA LYS A 52 2.89 8.65 -2.55
C LYS A 52 3.56 9.66 -3.48
N GLU A 53 4.12 9.19 -4.58
CA GLU A 53 4.73 10.04 -5.62
C GLU A 53 3.69 10.54 -6.66
N GLY A 54 2.40 10.26 -6.47
CA GLY A 54 1.33 10.73 -7.38
C GLY A 54 1.38 10.09 -8.78
N LEU A 55 2.04 8.93 -8.91
CA LEU A 55 2.21 8.23 -10.18
C LEU A 55 1.04 7.28 -10.49
N ILE A 56 0.30 6.87 -9.46
CA ILE A 56 -0.92 6.06 -9.55
C ILE A 56 -1.90 6.51 -8.47
N ASP A 57 -3.20 6.44 -8.77
CA ASP A 57 -4.23 6.94 -7.86
C ASP A 57 -5.03 5.80 -7.19
N ASN A 58 -4.96 4.58 -7.74
CA ASN A 58 -5.90 3.49 -7.45
C ASN A 58 -5.25 2.20 -6.91
N TYR A 59 -4.07 2.28 -6.29
CA TYR A 59 -3.53 1.10 -5.61
C TYR A 59 -4.13 0.94 -4.23
N PHE A 60 -4.81 -0.19 -4.02
CA PHE A 60 -5.40 -0.56 -2.75
C PHE A 60 -4.99 -1.97 -2.40
N ASP A 61 -4.05 -2.09 -1.46
CA ASP A 61 -3.77 -3.38 -0.86
C ASP A 61 -4.81 -3.67 0.22
N LEU A 62 -5.85 -4.40 -0.19
CA LEU A 62 -6.93 -4.90 0.67
C LEU A 62 -6.39 -5.59 1.94
N TYR A 63 -5.18 -6.16 1.89
CA TYR A 63 -4.60 -6.89 3.02
C TYR A 63 -3.84 -6.03 4.03
N THR A 64 -3.48 -4.77 3.71
CA THR A 64 -2.54 -4.03 4.57
C THR A 64 -2.96 -2.62 4.97
N SER A 65 -3.93 -1.97 4.32
CA SER A 65 -4.29 -0.61 4.71
C SER A 65 -5.70 -0.18 4.32
N THR A 66 -6.41 0.36 5.31
CA THR A 66 -7.63 1.16 5.11
C THR A 66 -7.34 2.66 5.10
N ALA A 67 -6.09 3.11 5.04
CA ALA A 67 -5.75 4.54 5.18
C ALA A 67 -6.34 5.42 4.06
N HIS A 68 -6.64 4.83 2.90
CA HIS A 68 -7.21 5.52 1.74
C HIS A 68 -8.55 4.89 1.34
N PRO A 69 -9.62 5.68 1.18
CA PRO A 69 -10.90 5.15 0.75
C PRO A 69 -10.87 4.73 -0.73
N MET A 70 -11.26 3.50 -1.00
CA MET A 70 -11.49 2.89 -2.33
C MET A 70 -12.80 3.35 -2.98
N ASN A 71 -13.83 3.51 -2.16
CA ASN A 71 -15.21 3.78 -2.56
C ASN A 71 -15.97 4.46 -1.41
N ILE A 72 -17.27 4.70 -1.59
CA ILE A 72 -18.10 5.37 -0.59
C ILE A 72 -18.13 4.63 0.77
N TYR A 73 -18.13 3.29 0.76
CA TYR A 73 -18.21 2.46 1.96
C TYR A 73 -16.87 2.35 2.69
N SER A 74 -15.76 2.25 1.96
CA SER A 74 -14.41 2.19 2.54
C SER A 74 -14.06 3.40 3.43
N LYS A 75 -14.71 4.56 3.22
CA LYS A 75 -14.59 5.74 4.10
C LYS A 75 -14.94 5.43 5.55
N HIS A 76 -15.86 4.50 5.79
CA HIS A 76 -16.26 4.11 7.15
C HIS A 76 -15.14 3.40 7.92
N PHE A 77 -14.17 2.82 7.20
CA PHE A 77 -13.08 2.03 7.74
C PHE A 77 -11.74 2.79 7.79
N GLN A 78 -11.71 4.03 7.32
CA GLN A 78 -10.46 4.76 7.16
C GLN A 78 -9.68 4.89 8.47
N GLY A 79 -8.50 4.26 8.52
CA GLY A 79 -7.63 4.25 9.71
C GLY A 79 -8.19 3.47 10.91
N LYS A 80 -9.25 2.68 10.72
CA LYS A 80 -9.92 1.93 11.80
C LYS A 80 -9.61 0.44 11.79
N LEU A 81 -9.00 -0.08 10.73
CA LEU A 81 -8.61 -1.50 10.63
C LEU A 81 -7.08 -1.65 10.61
N GLY A 82 -6.59 -2.69 11.28
CA GLY A 82 -5.19 -3.06 11.34
C GLY A 82 -4.97 -4.44 11.99
N PHE A 83 -4.01 -5.20 11.45
CA PHE A 83 -3.75 -6.60 11.85
C PHE A 83 -2.31 -6.86 12.26
N LYS A 84 -1.59 -5.80 12.68
CA LYS A 84 -0.17 -5.89 13.07
C LYS A 84 0.07 -6.68 14.37
N ASP A 85 -0.94 -6.73 15.24
CA ASP A 85 -0.89 -7.43 16.53
C ASP A 85 -2.30 -7.86 16.95
N VAL A 86 -2.38 -8.79 17.92
CA VAL A 86 -3.65 -9.40 18.36
C VAL A 86 -4.62 -8.37 18.94
N PHE A 87 -4.11 -7.37 19.67
CA PHE A 87 -4.96 -6.35 20.28
C PHE A 87 -5.59 -5.46 19.19
N THR A 88 -4.78 -4.97 18.25
CA THR A 88 -5.23 -4.16 17.12
C THR A 88 -6.19 -4.97 16.22
N ALA A 89 -5.90 -6.25 15.97
CA ALA A 89 -6.79 -7.13 15.21
C ALA A 89 -8.17 -7.28 15.89
N ARG A 90 -8.20 -7.46 17.22
CA ARG A 90 -9.47 -7.53 17.98
C ARG A 90 -10.28 -6.23 17.90
N GLN A 91 -9.62 -5.07 17.93
CA GLN A 91 -10.31 -3.79 17.73
C GLN A 91 -10.89 -3.70 16.31
N SER A 92 -10.12 -4.12 15.30
CA SER A 92 -10.56 -4.13 13.90
C SER A 92 -11.78 -5.02 13.70
N MET A 93 -11.80 -6.23 14.26
CA MET A 93 -12.97 -7.11 14.19
C MET A 93 -14.22 -6.49 14.81
N ARG A 94 -14.08 -5.79 15.94
CA ARG A 94 -15.21 -5.06 16.54
C ARG A 94 -15.71 -3.92 15.65
N ASN A 95 -14.80 -3.20 15.02
CA ASN A 95 -15.16 -2.13 14.09
C ASN A 95 -15.90 -2.67 12.86
N LEU A 96 -15.48 -3.84 12.34
CA LEU A 96 -16.17 -4.54 11.26
C LEU A 96 -17.57 -4.98 11.68
N GLU A 97 -17.71 -5.63 12.84
CA GLU A 97 -19.01 -6.08 13.37
C GLU A 97 -19.98 -4.90 13.60
N GLN A 98 -19.51 -3.82 14.20
CA GLN A 98 -20.31 -2.62 14.41
C GLN A 98 -20.77 -2.01 13.09
N SER A 99 -19.88 -1.96 12.09
CA SER A 99 -20.21 -1.40 10.77
C SER A 99 -21.18 -2.31 10.00
N TYR A 100 -20.99 -3.63 10.07
CA TYR A 100 -21.91 -4.61 9.49
C TYR A 100 -23.33 -4.41 10.05
N ASN A 101 -23.45 -4.32 11.37
CA ASN A 101 -24.73 -4.10 12.04
C ASN A 101 -25.34 -2.74 11.69
N TYR A 102 -24.52 -1.68 11.59
CA TYR A 102 -24.98 -0.36 11.15
C TYR A 102 -25.58 -0.39 9.74
N PHE A 103 -24.92 -1.04 8.77
CA PHE A 103 -25.48 -1.14 7.42
C PHE A 103 -26.70 -2.07 7.36
N ALA A 104 -26.73 -3.11 8.18
CA ALA A 104 -27.88 -4.00 8.32
C ALA A 104 -29.14 -3.27 8.80
N THR A 105 -29.02 -2.42 9.83
CA THR A 105 -30.17 -1.65 10.35
C THR A 105 -30.71 -0.64 9.34
N GLN A 106 -29.85 -0.13 8.47
CA GLN A 106 -30.20 0.79 7.39
C GLN A 106 -30.69 0.08 6.11
N GLN A 107 -30.77 -1.26 6.12
CA GLN A 107 -31.08 -2.10 4.95
C GLN A 107 -30.12 -1.90 3.76
N ASP A 108 -28.90 -1.43 4.03
CA ASP A 108 -27.86 -1.19 3.03
C ASP A 108 -27.05 -2.46 2.81
N ARG A 109 -27.49 -3.28 1.85
CA ARG A 109 -26.83 -4.56 1.53
C ARG A 109 -25.44 -4.39 0.93
N ALA A 110 -25.21 -3.32 0.17
CA ALA A 110 -23.90 -3.08 -0.45
C ALA A 110 -22.88 -2.66 0.61
N GLY A 111 -23.28 -1.80 1.56
CA GLY A 111 -22.44 -1.48 2.73
C GLY A 111 -22.17 -2.70 3.59
N GLN A 112 -23.19 -3.53 3.84
CA GLN A 112 -23.04 -4.78 4.60
C GLN A 112 -22.08 -5.76 3.91
N HIS A 113 -22.22 -5.98 2.60
CA HIS A 113 -21.30 -6.83 1.84
C HIS A 113 -19.86 -6.31 1.90
N HIS A 114 -19.68 -4.99 1.76
CA HIS A 114 -18.35 -4.39 1.80
C HIS A 114 -17.64 -4.65 3.14
N THR A 115 -18.38 -4.67 4.25
CA THR A 115 -17.77 -4.99 5.56
C THR A 115 -17.23 -6.42 5.65
N LEU A 116 -17.71 -7.35 4.81
CA LEU A 116 -17.22 -8.73 4.73
C LEU A 116 -15.99 -8.85 3.82
N GLU A 117 -15.76 -7.88 2.94
CA GLU A 117 -14.61 -7.82 2.02
C GLU A 117 -13.38 -7.13 2.62
N MET A 118 -13.55 -6.40 3.74
CA MET A 118 -12.49 -5.72 4.48
C MET A 118 -11.81 -6.66 5.49
#